data_AF-A0A166TZV9-F1
#
_entry.id   AF-A0A166TZV9-F1
#
_cell.length_a   1.000
_cell.length_b   1.000
_cell.length_c   1.000
_cell.angle_alpha   90.00
_cell.angle_beta   90.00
_cell.angle_gamma   90.00
#
_symmetry.space_group_name_H-M   'P 1'
#
loop_
_entity.id
_entity.type
_entity.pdbx_description
1 polymer ?
#
loop_
_entity_poly.entity_id
_entity_poly.type
_entity_poly.pdbx_seq_one_letter_code
_entity_poly.pdbx_strand_id
1 'polypeptide(L)'
;METVDDADYVFYDAWFVPGVRYPIPLPSFFTQLFSLIGRADVAFVTSYIYLPCLVTTLFAALLRTPCIVSVDVLVGVRWSYGQSVVDSIAAIYTHTVGRCTFALSDHLVVPGEYMRTGLTRFAPAEKITVIPNGIDVDHFTATEDAADGRERKRASVGEREDAGRRAGVNEQDADGRANRGGNVDATERR
;
A
#
# COMPACT_ATOMS: atom_id res chain seq x y z
N MET A 1 -26.55 -15.37 4.52
CA MET A 1 -25.54 -14.33 4.69
C MET A 1 -26.27 -13.11 5.22
N GLU A 2 -26.18 -12.88 6.53
CA GLU A 2 -26.85 -11.77 7.19
C GLU A 2 -26.03 -10.51 6.88
N THR A 3 -26.63 -9.54 6.22
CA THR A 3 -25.98 -8.26 5.92
C THR A 3 -25.76 -7.55 7.25
N VAL A 4 -24.52 -7.51 7.73
CA VAL A 4 -24.12 -6.63 8.83
C VAL A 4 -24.13 -5.21 8.29
N ASP A 5 -25.31 -4.60 8.29
CA ASP A 5 -25.62 -3.31 7.67
C ASP A 5 -25.70 -2.20 8.73
N ASP A 6 -24.75 -2.22 9.68
CA ASP A 6 -24.65 -1.24 10.77
C ASP A 6 -23.31 -0.51 10.71
N ALA A 7 -23.02 0.07 9.55
CA ALA A 7 -21.82 0.87 9.30
C ALA A 7 -22.20 2.25 8.77
N ASP A 8 -21.95 3.28 9.58
CA ASP A 8 -22.06 4.67 9.15
C ASP A 8 -20.77 5.09 8.43
N TYR A 9 -20.91 5.47 7.16
CA TYR A 9 -19.79 6.00 6.36
C TYR A 9 -19.76 7.52 6.42
N VAL A 10 -18.64 8.07 6.89
CA VAL A 10 -18.37 9.51 6.86
C VAL A 10 -17.23 9.79 5.91
N PHE A 11 -17.50 10.59 4.89
CA PHE A 11 -16.52 11.00 3.89
C PHE A 11 -15.96 12.39 4.21
N TYR A 12 -14.72 12.64 3.80
CA TYR A 12 -14.07 13.93 3.93
C TYR A 12 -13.35 14.30 2.65
N ASP A 13 -13.21 15.60 2.42
CA ASP A 13 -12.47 16.12 1.28
C ASP A 13 -10.97 16.04 1.53
N ALA A 14 -10.24 15.59 0.51
CA ALA A 14 -8.79 15.51 0.53
C ALA A 14 -8.21 15.99 -0.81
N TRP A 15 -7.06 16.64 -0.73
CA TRP A 15 -6.22 16.86 -1.89
C TRP A 15 -5.28 15.66 -2.08
N PHE A 16 -5.06 15.23 -3.32
CA PHE A 16 -4.21 14.07 -3.62
C PHE A 16 -2.94 14.51 -4.31
N VAL A 17 -1.80 14.01 -3.82
CA VAL A 17 -0.51 14.18 -4.51
C VAL A 17 -0.51 13.31 -5.77
N PRO A 18 -0.29 13.89 -6.97
CA PRO A 18 -0.22 13.12 -8.21
C PRO A 18 0.83 12.01 -8.14
N GLY A 19 0.47 10.81 -8.62
CA GLY A 19 1.37 9.64 -8.66
C GLY A 19 1.48 8.83 -7.37
N VAL A 20 1.29 9.44 -6.18
CA VAL A 20 1.48 8.77 -4.88
C VAL A 20 0.15 8.39 -4.20
N ARG A 21 -0.99 8.90 -4.71
CA ARG A 21 -2.33 8.72 -4.12
C ARG A 21 -2.38 8.99 -2.61
N TYR A 22 -1.55 9.91 -2.15
CA TYR A 22 -1.45 10.26 -0.73
C TYR A 22 -2.48 11.34 -0.39
N PRO A 23 -3.44 11.08 0.53
CA PRO A 23 -4.46 12.04 0.89
C PRO A 23 -3.91 13.10 1.85
N ILE A 24 -4.08 14.36 1.48
CA ILE A 24 -3.83 15.52 2.33
C ILE A 24 -5.20 16.04 2.79
N PRO A 25 -5.59 15.80 4.05
CA PRO A 25 -6.92 16.15 4.53
C PRO A 25 -7.14 17.66 4.56
N LEU A 26 -8.32 18.12 4.15
CA LEU A 26 -8.74 19.52 4.27
C LEU A 26 -9.16 19.86 5.71
N PRO A 27 -9.23 21.15 6.10
CA PRO A 27 -9.58 21.55 7.47
C PRO A 27 -10.87 20.93 8.03
N SER A 28 -11.87 20.67 7.19
CA SER A 28 -13.14 20.01 7.56
C SER A 28 -12.95 18.58 8.06
N PHE A 29 -11.89 17.89 7.67
CA PHE A 29 -11.55 16.56 8.18
C PHE A 29 -11.28 16.60 9.68
N PHE A 30 -10.51 17.59 10.15
CA PHE A 30 -10.06 17.63 11.54
C PHE A 30 -11.23 17.85 12.51
N THR A 31 -12.17 18.72 12.16
CA THR A 31 -13.36 18.98 12.99
C THR A 31 -14.29 17.78 13.05
N GLN A 32 -14.49 17.10 11.90
CA GLN A 32 -15.29 15.88 11.83
C GLN A 32 -14.64 14.74 12.62
N LEU A 33 -13.36 14.50 12.39
CA LEU A 33 -12.61 13.44 13.05
C LEU A 33 -12.59 13.64 14.57
N PHE A 34 -12.35 14.85 15.06
CA PHE A 34 -12.35 15.15 16.49
C PHE A 34 -13.71 14.86 17.13
N SER A 35 -14.80 15.26 16.47
CA SER A 35 -16.18 14.99 16.92
C SER A 35 -16.50 13.48 16.95
N LEU A 36 -16.07 12.74 15.92
CA LEU A 36 -16.27 11.29 15.84
C LEU A 36 -15.51 10.55 16.94
N ILE A 37 -14.24 10.86 17.15
CA ILE A 37 -13.42 10.23 18.19
C ILE A 37 -13.99 10.53 19.58
N GLY A 38 -14.47 11.75 19.82
CA GLY A 38 -15.06 12.14 21.10
C GLY A 38 -16.35 11.40 21.46
N ARG A 39 -16.96 10.69 20.50
CA ARG A 39 -18.17 9.88 20.68
C ARG A 39 -17.89 8.37 20.62
N ALA A 40 -16.67 7.97 20.30
CA ALA A 40 -16.30 6.58 20.10
C ALA A 40 -15.78 5.95 21.40
N ASP A 41 -16.10 4.68 21.61
CA ASP A 41 -15.51 3.88 22.70
C ASP A 41 -14.09 3.43 22.36
N VAL A 42 -13.77 3.27 21.08
CA VAL A 42 -12.47 2.86 20.55
C VAL A 42 -12.22 3.52 19.20
N ALA A 43 -10.99 3.95 18.97
CA ALA A 43 -10.50 4.35 17.66
C ALA A 43 -9.65 3.23 17.06
N PHE A 44 -10.11 2.63 15.97
CA PHE A 44 -9.32 1.64 15.21
C PHE A 44 -8.85 2.25 13.90
N VAL A 45 -7.54 2.39 13.74
CA VAL A 45 -6.89 3.05 12.60
C VAL A 45 -6.19 2.02 11.74
N THR A 46 -6.48 1.99 10.45
CA THR A 46 -5.83 1.08 9.50
C THR A 46 -4.70 1.76 8.74
N SER A 47 -3.60 1.04 8.53
CA SER A 47 -2.46 1.45 7.68
C SER A 47 -1.82 2.78 8.10
N TYR A 48 -0.92 2.73 9.10
CA TYR A 48 -0.28 3.90 9.71
C TYR A 48 0.43 4.89 8.77
N ILE A 49 0.65 4.50 7.51
CA ILE A 49 1.43 5.24 6.50
C ILE A 49 0.80 6.58 6.09
N TYR A 50 -0.43 6.86 6.50
CA TYR A 50 -1.15 8.08 6.13
C TYR A 50 -1.16 9.10 7.26
N LEU A 51 -1.07 10.39 6.92
CA LEU A 51 -1.12 11.49 7.88
C LEU A 51 -2.42 11.49 8.72
N PRO A 52 -3.61 11.19 8.15
CA PRO A 52 -4.83 10.92 8.92
C PRO A 52 -4.64 9.99 10.12
N CYS A 53 -3.76 8.99 10.03
CA CYS A 53 -3.51 8.05 11.13
C CYS A 53 -2.85 8.74 12.32
N LEU A 54 -1.83 9.57 12.10
CA LEU A 54 -1.20 10.36 13.17
C LEU A 54 -2.20 11.32 13.81
N VAL A 55 -3.05 11.97 13.00
CA VAL A 55 -4.05 12.91 13.52
C VAL A 55 -5.09 12.17 14.36
N THR A 56 -5.52 10.99 13.91
CA THR A 56 -6.47 10.14 14.64
C THR A 56 -5.90 9.67 15.97
N THR A 57 -4.66 9.18 15.99
CA THR A 57 -4.01 8.75 17.24
C THR A 57 -3.78 9.93 18.19
N LEU A 58 -3.40 11.10 17.67
CA LEU A 58 -3.23 12.31 18.47
C LEU A 58 -4.54 12.76 19.12
N PHE A 59 -5.64 12.80 18.36
CA PHE A 59 -6.94 13.17 18.89
C PHE A 59 -7.49 12.12 19.87
N ALA A 60 -7.29 10.84 19.59
CA ALA A 60 -7.65 9.77 20.52
C ALA A 60 -6.88 9.90 21.85
N ALA A 61 -5.57 10.15 21.79
CA ALA A 61 -4.76 10.39 22.99
C ALA A 61 -5.22 11.65 23.76
N LEU A 62 -5.55 12.74 23.07
CA LEU A 62 -6.04 13.98 23.68
C LEU A 62 -7.41 13.79 24.36
N LEU A 63 -8.30 13.02 23.74
CA LEU A 63 -9.65 12.73 24.22
C LEU A 63 -9.70 11.54 25.19
N ARG A 64 -8.57 10.86 25.40
CA ARG A 64 -8.45 9.62 26.19
C ARG A 64 -9.33 8.48 25.67
N THR A 65 -9.54 8.44 24.36
CA THR A 65 -10.21 7.34 23.67
C THR A 65 -9.17 6.25 23.37
N PRO A 66 -9.39 4.98 23.79
CA PRO A 66 -8.49 3.89 23.47
C PRO A 66 -8.26 3.76 21.96
N CYS A 67 -7.00 3.68 21.55
CA CYS A 67 -6.60 3.72 20.15
C CYS A 67 -5.78 2.51 19.76
N ILE A 68 -6.24 1.80 18.72
CA ILE A 68 -5.57 0.65 18.12
C ILE A 68 -5.13 1.03 16.71
N VAL A 69 -3.89 0.74 16.36
CA VAL A 69 -3.35 0.99 15.01
C VAL A 69 -2.95 -0.32 14.36
N SER A 70 -3.46 -0.60 13.16
CA SER A 70 -2.97 -1.69 12.33
C SER A 70 -1.75 -1.25 11.52
N VAL A 71 -0.74 -2.12 11.51
CA VAL A 71 0.53 -1.91 10.82
C VAL A 71 0.73 -3.07 9.85
N ASP A 72 0.39 -2.83 8.60
CA ASP A 72 0.48 -3.76 7.47
C ASP A 72 1.84 -3.72 6.77
N VAL A 73 2.52 -2.57 6.75
CA VAL A 73 3.82 -2.39 6.10
C VAL A 73 4.74 -1.41 6.83
N LEU A 74 6.00 -1.79 7.12
CA LEU A 74 7.00 -0.89 7.71
C LEU A 74 7.86 -0.24 6.62
N VAL A 75 7.37 0.87 6.09
CA VAL A 75 8.01 1.59 4.97
C VAL A 75 9.39 2.13 5.37
N GLY A 76 10.39 1.91 4.50
CA GLY A 76 11.78 2.34 4.74
C GLY A 76 12.53 1.54 5.81
N VAL A 77 11.94 0.47 6.37
CA VAL A 77 12.60 -0.42 7.35
C VAL A 77 12.64 -1.85 6.84
N ARG A 78 11.49 -2.41 6.48
CA ARG A 78 11.37 -3.77 5.94
C ARG A 78 10.96 -3.77 4.46
N TRP A 79 10.44 -2.65 4.00
CA TRP A 79 9.96 -2.50 2.64
C TRP A 79 10.63 -1.30 1.96
N SER A 80 11.02 -1.52 0.70
CA SER A 80 11.74 -0.59 -0.15
C SER A 80 11.03 -0.50 -1.50
N TYR A 81 10.97 0.71 -2.04
CA TYR A 81 10.50 1.03 -3.39
C TYR A 81 11.57 0.78 -4.46
N GLY A 82 12.81 0.45 -4.09
CA GLY A 82 13.95 0.28 -4.99
C GLY A 82 14.59 1.60 -5.46
N GLN A 83 14.07 2.74 -5.02
CA GLN A 83 14.64 4.06 -5.29
C GLN A 83 15.16 4.67 -3.99
N SER A 84 16.47 4.93 -3.92
CA SER A 84 17.15 5.36 -2.68
C SER A 84 16.55 6.62 -2.05
N VAL A 85 16.12 7.59 -2.86
CA VAL A 85 15.49 8.84 -2.39
C VAL A 85 14.14 8.55 -1.74
N VAL A 86 13.30 7.74 -2.40
CA VAL A 86 11.97 7.37 -1.89
C VAL A 86 12.10 6.56 -0.61
N ASP A 87 13.04 5.62 -0.57
CA ASP A 87 13.32 4.80 0.61
C ASP A 87 13.82 5.63 1.79
N SER A 88 14.63 6.66 1.52
CA SER A 88 15.10 7.59 2.54
C SER A 88 13.94 8.39 3.12
N ILE A 89 13.03 8.89 2.28
CA ILE A 89 11.82 9.60 2.72
C ILE A 89 10.92 8.66 3.55
N ALA A 90 10.72 7.43 3.09
CA ALA A 90 9.95 6.41 3.80
C ALA A 90 10.57 6.08 5.17
N ALA A 91 11.90 5.96 5.25
CA ALA A 91 12.61 5.71 6.49
C ALA A 91 12.43 6.89 7.45
N ILE A 92 12.63 8.13 6.98
CA ILE A 92 12.40 9.34 7.78
C ILE A 92 10.96 9.36 8.30
N TYR A 93 9.98 9.05 7.46
CA TYR A 93 8.58 9.00 7.85
C TYR A 93 8.35 8.01 9.00
N THR A 94 8.81 6.76 8.87
CA THR A 94 8.64 5.75 9.93
C THR A 94 9.36 6.14 11.21
N HIS A 95 10.55 6.75 11.12
CA HIS A 95 11.32 7.21 12.28
C HIS A 95 10.74 8.46 12.96
N THR A 96 9.88 9.22 12.28
CA THR A 96 9.27 10.46 12.80
C THR A 96 7.78 10.28 13.04
N VAL A 97 6.97 10.37 11.98
CA VAL A 97 5.51 10.26 12.01
C VAL A 97 5.09 8.89 12.51
N GLY A 98 5.65 7.81 11.96
CA GLY A 98 5.34 6.44 12.39
C GLY A 98 5.62 6.23 13.87
N ARG A 99 6.83 6.58 14.32
CA ARG A 99 7.23 6.50 15.74
C ARG A 99 6.29 7.29 16.65
N CYS A 100 5.86 8.48 16.26
CA CYS A 100 4.91 9.29 17.02
C CYS A 100 3.55 8.59 17.10
N THR A 101 3.02 8.12 15.97
CA THR A 101 1.76 7.36 15.90
C THR A 101 1.79 6.14 16.82
N PHE A 102 2.87 5.36 16.79
CA PHE A 102 3.02 4.15 17.62
C PHE A 102 3.16 4.45 19.11
N ALA A 103 3.82 5.57 19.45
CA ALA A 103 3.95 6.00 20.84
C ALA A 103 2.59 6.39 21.42
N LEU A 104 1.76 7.08 20.62
CA LEU A 104 0.44 7.60 21.03
C LEU A 104 -0.66 6.54 21.06
N SER A 105 -0.58 5.48 20.24
CA SER A 105 -1.56 4.38 20.25
C SER A 105 -1.47 3.53 21.52
N ASP A 106 -2.56 2.94 22.00
CA ASP A 106 -2.55 1.98 23.11
C ASP A 106 -2.07 0.60 22.67
N HIS A 107 -2.54 0.14 21.50
CA HIS A 107 -2.18 -1.15 20.93
C HIS A 107 -1.83 -1.06 19.45
N LEU A 108 -0.96 -1.96 19.03
CA LEU A 108 -0.52 -2.14 17.65
C LEU A 108 -0.91 -3.54 17.20
N VAL A 109 -1.56 -3.65 16.04
CA VAL A 109 -1.92 -4.93 15.43
C VAL A 109 -1.10 -5.14 14.17
N VAL A 110 -0.46 -6.31 14.04
CA VAL A 110 0.32 -6.68 12.85
C VAL A 110 -0.14 -8.01 12.28
N PRO A 111 -0.01 -8.23 10.95
CA PRO A 111 -0.47 -9.47 10.31
C PRO A 111 0.45 -10.67 10.54
N GLY A 112 1.66 -10.49 11.08
CA GLY A 112 2.60 -11.60 11.29
C GLY A 112 3.79 -11.26 12.17
N GLU A 113 4.46 -12.29 12.69
CA GLU A 113 5.60 -12.15 13.61
C GLU A 113 6.80 -11.41 12.97
N TYR A 114 6.94 -11.51 11.64
CA TYR A 114 7.98 -10.81 10.89
C TYR A 114 7.87 -9.28 11.03
N MET A 115 6.64 -8.76 11.15
CA MET A 115 6.36 -7.34 11.39
C MET A 115 6.64 -6.96 12.84
N ARG A 116 6.22 -7.79 13.79
CA ARG A 116 6.46 -7.58 15.23
C ARG A 116 7.94 -7.33 15.51
N THR A 117 8.82 -8.17 14.95
CA THR A 117 10.28 -8.03 15.09
C THR A 117 10.82 -6.68 14.58
N GLY A 118 10.22 -6.12 13.52
CA GLY A 118 10.61 -4.79 13.02
C GLY A 118 10.06 -3.65 13.88
N LEU A 119 8.82 -3.81 14.35
CA LEU A 119 8.06 -2.80 15.07
C LEU A 119 8.53 -2.61 16.52
N THR A 120 9.13 -3.63 17.15
CA THR A 120 9.71 -3.54 18.50
C THR A 120 10.84 -2.51 18.64
N ARG A 121 11.37 -1.99 17.52
CA ARG A 121 12.32 -0.87 17.51
C ARG A 121 11.67 0.49 17.78
N PHE A 122 10.36 0.58 17.57
CA PHE A 122 9.60 1.83 17.64
C PHE A 122 8.52 1.82 18.73
N ALA A 123 8.11 0.64 19.19
CA ALA A 123 7.13 0.47 20.26
C ALA A 123 7.48 -0.72 21.18
N PRO A 124 7.06 -0.69 22.45
CA PRO A 124 7.22 -1.81 23.37
C PRO A 124 6.53 -3.08 22.87
N ALA A 125 7.13 -4.24 23.12
CA ALA A 125 6.67 -5.53 22.59
C ALA A 125 5.28 -5.93 23.13
N GLU A 126 4.95 -5.49 24.33
CA GLU A 126 3.67 -5.70 25.01
C GLU A 126 2.50 -4.93 24.36
N LYS A 127 2.78 -3.86 23.60
CA LYS A 127 1.75 -3.14 22.84
C LYS A 127 1.43 -3.84 21.51
N ILE A 128 2.28 -4.76 21.05
CA ILE A 128 2.19 -5.36 19.72
C ILE A 128 1.52 -6.73 19.77
N THR A 129 0.36 -6.84 19.14
CA THR A 129 -0.41 -8.08 18.97
C THR A 129 -0.35 -8.54 17.52
N VAL A 130 -0.10 -9.83 17.31
CA VAL A 130 -0.14 -10.45 15.97
C VAL A 130 -1.54 -11.00 15.72
N ILE A 131 -2.22 -10.48 14.69
CA ILE A 131 -3.51 -10.97 14.22
C ILE A 131 -3.36 -11.29 12.72
N PRO A 132 -3.21 -12.56 12.33
CA PRO A 132 -3.03 -12.91 10.93
C PRO A 132 -4.29 -12.63 10.11
N ASN A 133 -4.11 -12.32 8.83
CA ASN A 133 -5.22 -12.16 7.90
C ASN A 133 -5.94 -13.51 7.72
N GLY A 134 -7.26 -13.50 7.90
CA GLY A 134 -8.11 -14.64 7.57
C GLY A 134 -8.46 -14.68 6.08
N ILE A 135 -9.03 -15.82 5.66
CA ILE A 135 -9.70 -15.97 4.37
C ILE A 135 -11.12 -16.44 4.62
N ASP A 136 -12.09 -15.89 3.88
CA ASP A 136 -13.46 -16.36 3.90
C ASP A 136 -13.54 -17.71 3.14
N VAL A 137 -13.59 -18.80 3.89
CA VAL A 137 -13.61 -20.16 3.32
C VAL A 137 -14.94 -20.52 2.65
N ASP A 138 -16.03 -19.80 2.97
CA ASP A 138 -17.33 -20.00 2.34
C ASP A 138 -17.34 -19.36 0.95
N HIS A 139 -16.65 -18.22 0.81
CA HIS A 139 -16.43 -17.57 -0.48
C HIS A 139 -15.34 -18.26 -1.32
N PHE A 140 -14.21 -18.61 -0.71
CA PHE A 140 -13.07 -19.24 -1.37
C PHE A 140 -13.08 -20.76 -1.18
N THR A 141 -14.08 -21.42 -1.77
CA THR A 141 -14.14 -22.88 -1.81
C THR A 141 -13.42 -23.44 -3.04
N ALA A 142 -12.74 -24.59 -2.87
CA ALA A 142 -12.23 -25.35 -4.01
C ALA A 142 -13.43 -26.00 -4.72
N THR A 143 -13.92 -25.39 -5.79
CA THR A 143 -14.94 -26.02 -6.64
C THR A 143 -14.33 -27.21 -7.40
N GLU A 144 -15.12 -28.25 -7.67
CA GLU A 144 -14.69 -29.35 -8.55
C GLU A 144 -14.34 -28.84 -9.97
N ASP A 145 -14.99 -27.75 -10.40
CA ASP A 145 -14.68 -26.97 -11.62
C ASP A 145 -13.35 -26.20 -11.57
N ALA A 146 -12.58 -26.27 -10.47
CA ALA A 146 -11.25 -25.67 -10.42
C ALA A 146 -10.29 -26.31 -11.45
N ALA A 147 -10.56 -27.53 -11.92
CA ALA A 147 -9.85 -28.11 -13.06
C ALA A 147 -10.09 -27.30 -14.36
N ASP A 148 -11.34 -27.05 -14.71
CA ASP A 148 -11.74 -26.22 -15.85
C ASP A 148 -11.28 -24.77 -15.73
N GLY A 149 -11.36 -24.18 -14.53
CA GLY A 149 -10.85 -22.84 -14.25
C GLY A 149 -9.33 -22.73 -14.46
N ARG A 150 -8.58 -23.77 -14.07
CA ARG A 150 -7.13 -23.84 -14.30
C ARG A 150 -6.79 -23.99 -15.78
N GLU A 151 -7.54 -24.80 -16.53
CA GLU A 151 -7.34 -24.94 -17.98
C GLU A 151 -7.67 -23.66 -18.75
N ARG A 152 -8.78 -22.98 -18.43
CA ARG A 152 -9.11 -21.67 -19.03
C ARG A 152 -8.05 -20.61 -18.72
N LYS A 153 -7.51 -20.61 -17.50
CA LYS A 153 -6.42 -19.70 -17.13
C LYS A 153 -5.12 -20.06 -17.84
N ARG A 154 -4.81 -21.35 -18.05
CA ARG A 154 -3.66 -21.78 -18.86
C ARG A 154 -3.81 -21.42 -20.33
N ALA A 155 -4.98 -21.63 -20.93
CA ALA A 155 -5.26 -21.27 -22.31
C ALA A 155 -5.11 -19.76 -22.55
N SER A 156 -5.71 -18.93 -21.68
CA SER A 156 -5.60 -17.47 -21.78
C SER A 156 -4.19 -16.91 -21.51
N VAL A 157 -3.36 -17.61 -20.72
CA VAL A 157 -1.94 -17.25 -20.56
C VAL A 157 -1.13 -17.61 -21.81
N GLY A 158 -1.34 -18.80 -22.39
CA GLY A 158 -0.68 -19.21 -23.63
C GLY A 158 -1.00 -18.28 -24.81
N GLU A 159 -2.26 -17.87 -24.97
CA GLU A 159 -2.67 -16.92 -26.00
C GLU A 159 -1.98 -15.55 -25.86
N ARG A 160 -1.71 -15.10 -24.63
CA ARG A 160 -0.99 -13.84 -24.37
C ARG A 160 0.50 -13.95 -24.68
N GLU A 161 1.13 -15.09 -24.38
CA GLU A 161 2.54 -15.33 -24.71
C GLU A 161 2.75 -15.40 -26.23
N ASP A 162 1.85 -16.05 -26.95
CA ASP A 162 1.89 -16.12 -28.41
C ASP A 162 1.62 -14.77 -29.08
N ALA A 163 0.67 -13.98 -28.55
CA ALA A 163 0.45 -12.62 -29.02
C ALA A 163 1.68 -11.72 -28.78
N GLY A 164 2.34 -11.85 -27.62
CA GLY A 164 3.58 -11.14 -27.30
C GLY A 164 4.74 -11.51 -28.23
N ARG A 165 4.91 -12.81 -28.56
CA ARG A 165 5.92 -13.25 -29.54
C ARG A 165 5.66 -12.71 -30.95
N ARG A 166 4.41 -12.73 -31.42
CA ARG A 166 4.07 -12.20 -32.76
C ARG A 166 4.31 -10.69 -32.86
N ALA A 167 4.04 -9.94 -31.79
CA ALA A 167 4.34 -8.51 -31.74
C ALA A 167 5.85 -8.23 -31.78
N GLY A 168 6.66 -8.97 -31.01
CA GLY A 168 8.11 -8.79 -30.97
C GLY A 168 8.86 -9.18 -32.25
N VAL A 169 8.33 -10.10 -33.05
CA VAL A 169 8.93 -10.49 -34.36
C VAL A 169 8.74 -9.38 -35.41
N ASN A 170 7.60 -8.67 -35.40
CA ASN A 170 7.37 -7.58 -36.35
C ASN A 170 8.23 -6.33 -36.08
N GLU A 171 8.72 -6.15 -34.85
CA GLU A 171 9.54 -4.99 -34.48
C GLU A 171 11.00 -5.15 -34.94
N GLN A 172 11.52 -6.39 -34.96
CA GLN A 172 12.87 -6.67 -35.46
C GLN A 172 13.01 -6.55 -36.99
N ASP A 173 11.93 -6.75 -37.75
CA ASP A 173 11.93 -6.57 -39.21
C ASP A 173 11.80 -5.09 -39.63
N ALA A 174 11.33 -4.21 -38.75
CA ALA A 174 11.24 -2.77 -39.02
C ALA A 174 12.60 -2.05 -38.89
N ASP A 175 13.43 -2.43 -37.91
CA ASP A 175 14.73 -1.81 -37.67
C ASP A 175 15.83 -2.26 -38.67
N GLY A 176 15.64 -3.41 -39.33
CA GLY A 176 16.58 -3.92 -40.34
C GLY A 176 16.66 -3.11 -41.65
N ARG A 177 15.74 -2.15 -41.88
CA ARG A 177 15.71 -1.34 -43.13
C ARG A 177 16.35 0.04 -43.03
N ALA A 178 16.69 0.53 -41.84
CA ALA A 178 17.20 1.90 -41.68
C ALA A 178 18.72 2.05 -41.84
N ASN A 179 19.51 0.95 -41.87
CA ASN A 179 20.98 1.03 -41.80
C ASN A 179 21.73 0.68 -43.10
N ARG A 180 21.17 1.04 -44.27
CA ARG A 180 21.87 1.01 -45.56
C ARG A 180 21.80 2.37 -46.24
N GLY A 181 22.58 3.33 -45.76
CA GLY A 181 22.70 4.60 -46.46
C GLY A 181 23.78 5.49 -45.88
N GLY A 182 24.92 5.57 -46.58
CA GLY A 182 25.79 6.73 -46.51
C GLY A 182 27.13 6.54 -45.81
N ASN A 183 28.00 5.73 -46.39
CA ASN A 183 29.43 5.97 -46.32
C ASN A 183 29.77 7.02 -47.39
N VAL A 184 30.15 8.23 -46.98
CA VAL A 184 30.78 9.25 -47.84
C VAL A 184 31.91 9.84 -47.01
N ASP A 185 33.13 9.32 -47.20
CA ASP A 185 34.27 10.03 -47.81
C ASP A 185 34.34 11.50 -47.35
N ALA A 186 35.20 11.81 -46.38
CA ALA A 186 36.57 12.27 -46.63
C ALA A 186 36.64 13.38 -47.69
N THR A 187 37.23 14.52 -47.33
CA THR A 187 38.28 15.23 -48.08
C THR A 187 38.29 16.72 -47.71
N GLU A 188 39.48 17.24 -47.37
CA GLU A 188 39.95 18.62 -47.56
C GLU A 188 39.36 19.76 -46.71
N ARG A 189 40.06 20.87 -46.43
CA ARG A 189 41.47 21.26 -46.31
C ARG A 189 41.36 22.70 -45.76
N ARG A 190 42.26 23.04 -44.84
CA ARG A 190 42.74 24.41 -44.49
C ARG A 190 41.79 25.39 -43.81
#